data_AF-A0ABD4T753-F1
#
_entry.id   AF-A0ABD4T753-F1
#
_cell.length_a   1.000
_cell.length_b   1.000
_cell.length_c   1.000
_cell.angle_alpha   90.00
_cell.angle_beta   90.00
_cell.angle_gamma   90.00
#
_symmetry.space_group_name_H-M   'P 1'
#
loop_
_entity.id
_entity.type
_entity.pdbx_description
1 polymer ?
#
loop_
_entity_poly.entity_id
_entity_poly.type
_entity_poly.pdbx_seq_one_letter_code
_entity_poly.pdbx_strand_id
1 'polypeptide(L)'
;MSLYRESIALKTSPNPEFSAPEPTAPESLAPESLAPDPPVSAAEPSAHGIRSWFKEFFATFLTIFAAEFGDKTQLATLMMTAESHSPWVVFAGAASALVMTSLVGVLVGRWLARHIPEKTLEILTGASLLVIALLLLWDAVRVS
;
A
#
# COMPACT_ATOMS: atom_id res chain seq x y z
N MET A 1 15.93 54.43 49.19
CA MET A 1 15.43 55.12 47.97
C MET A 1 15.98 54.38 46.76
N SER A 2 15.40 53.29 46.24
CA SER A 2 13.99 53.10 45.89
C SER A 2 13.42 54.36 45.22
N LEU A 3 13.14 54.21 43.92
CA LEU A 3 12.03 54.89 43.26
C LEU A 3 12.23 56.39 43.01
N TYR A 4 13.16 56.73 42.11
CA TYR A 4 13.02 57.92 41.27
C TYR A 4 14.13 57.89 40.20
N ARG A 5 13.94 57.75 38.90
CA ARG A 5 12.81 57.53 38.01
C ARG A 5 13.45 56.82 36.83
N GLU A 6 12.97 55.69 36.35
CA GLU A 6 11.75 55.64 35.53
C GLU A 6 11.74 56.61 34.32
N SER A 7 12.87 57.25 33.96
CA SER A 7 12.92 58.20 32.84
C SER A 7 14.15 58.10 31.95
N ILE A 8 15.04 57.13 32.16
CA ILE A 8 15.97 56.74 31.07
C ILE A 8 15.28 55.64 30.24
N ALA A 9 14.15 56.06 29.69
CA ALA A 9 13.93 55.98 28.25
C ALA A 9 14.15 54.59 27.63
N LEU A 10 13.50 53.59 28.22
CA LEU A 10 13.06 52.36 27.58
C LEU A 10 12.03 52.61 26.44
N LYS A 11 12.14 53.73 25.73
CA LYS A 11 11.33 54.10 24.57
C LYS A 11 11.93 55.37 24.00
N THR A 12 12.69 55.26 22.92
CA THR A 12 12.49 55.97 21.63
C THR A 12 13.68 55.62 20.75
N SER A 13 13.49 54.65 19.85
CA SER A 13 14.47 54.22 18.85
C SER A 13 15.01 55.37 18.00
N PRO A 14 16.31 55.44 17.70
CA PRO A 14 16.75 55.83 16.37
C PRO A 14 16.64 54.58 15.49
N ASN A 15 15.61 54.60 14.64
CA ASN A 15 15.47 53.87 13.40
C ASN A 15 16.74 53.09 12.96
N PRO A 16 16.72 51.75 12.79
CA PRO A 16 17.76 51.12 11.98
C PRO A 16 17.67 51.81 10.63
N GLU A 17 18.72 52.55 10.28
CA GLU A 17 18.81 53.21 8.99
C GLU A 17 18.40 52.18 7.94
N PHE A 18 17.34 52.50 7.21
CA PHE A 18 17.04 51.78 5.98
C PHE A 18 18.22 52.08 5.06
N SER A 19 19.27 51.27 5.17
CA SER A 19 20.35 51.22 4.21
C SER A 19 19.68 50.92 2.88
N ALA A 20 19.63 51.93 2.02
CA ALA A 20 19.15 51.77 0.66
C ALA A 20 19.81 50.52 0.06
N PRO A 21 19.07 49.67 -0.67
CA PRO A 21 19.70 48.54 -1.34
C PRO A 21 20.80 49.11 -2.23
N GLU A 22 22.03 48.66 -1.96
CA GLU A 22 23.18 48.95 -2.80
C GLU A 22 22.79 48.59 -4.25
N PRO A 23 23.05 49.46 -5.24
CA PRO A 23 22.74 49.16 -6.63
C PRO A 23 23.62 47.99 -7.04
N THR A 24 23.08 46.78 -6.93
CA THR A 24 23.74 45.56 -7.34
C THR A 24 23.98 45.70 -8.83
N ALA A 25 25.25 45.84 -9.20
CA ALA A 25 25.68 45.90 -10.60
C ALA A 25 25.03 44.75 -11.37
N PRO A 26 24.70 44.92 -12.67
CA PRO A 26 24.07 43.87 -13.45
C PRO A 26 24.95 42.63 -13.36
N GLU A 27 24.38 41.58 -12.75
CA GLU A 27 24.95 40.26 -12.67
C GLU A 27 25.41 39.89 -14.08
N SER A 28 26.73 39.91 -14.27
CA SER A 28 27.36 39.66 -15.55
C SER A 28 26.90 38.29 -16.03
N LEU A 29 26.14 38.27 -17.12
CA LEU A 29 25.72 37.09 -17.87
C LEU A 29 26.95 36.32 -18.39
N ALA A 30 27.67 35.65 -17.50
CA ALA A 30 28.51 34.54 -17.89
C ALA A 30 27.55 33.43 -18.34
N PRO A 31 27.70 32.86 -19.55
CA PRO A 31 26.89 31.71 -19.92
C PRO A 31 27.20 30.61 -18.90
N GLU A 32 26.21 30.28 -18.07
CA GLU A 32 26.22 29.09 -17.25
C GLU A 32 26.66 27.95 -18.16
N SER A 33 27.86 27.44 -17.89
CA SER A 33 28.52 26.43 -18.71
C SER A 33 27.54 25.28 -18.87
N LEU A 34 27.03 25.14 -20.09
CA LEU A 34 26.11 24.10 -20.57
C LEU A 34 26.82 22.74 -20.61
N ALA A 35 27.38 22.33 -19.47
CA ALA A 35 27.72 20.94 -19.24
C ALA A 35 26.39 20.20 -19.34
N PRO A 36 26.23 19.28 -20.30
CA PRO A 36 25.01 18.48 -20.36
C PRO A 36 24.86 17.80 -19.00
N ASP A 37 23.68 17.91 -18.39
CA ASP A 37 23.34 17.10 -17.24
C ASP A 37 23.80 15.66 -17.51
N PRO A 38 24.38 14.96 -16.52
CA PRO A 38 24.72 13.55 -16.72
C PRO A 38 23.47 12.88 -17.30
N PRO A 39 23.62 12.10 -18.40
CA PRO A 39 22.47 11.53 -19.08
C PRO A 39 21.63 10.86 -18.00
N VAL A 40 20.37 11.31 -17.84
CA VAL A 40 19.38 10.68 -16.96
C VAL A 40 19.58 9.20 -17.17
N SER A 41 20.14 8.55 -16.15
CA SER A 41 20.67 7.20 -16.18
C SER A 41 19.82 6.43 -17.15
N ALA A 42 20.42 6.10 -18.31
CA ALA A 42 19.73 5.45 -19.40
C ALA A 42 18.87 4.37 -18.77
N ALA A 43 17.55 4.55 -18.83
CA ALA A 43 16.61 3.58 -18.29
C ALA A 43 17.01 2.26 -18.94
N GLU A 44 17.70 1.42 -18.16
CA GLU A 44 18.10 0.08 -18.59
C GLU A 44 16.83 -0.51 -19.20
N PRO A 45 16.83 -0.89 -20.48
CA PRO A 45 15.65 -1.46 -21.08
C PRO A 45 15.36 -2.68 -20.23
N SER A 46 14.26 -2.62 -19.46
CA SER A 46 13.82 -3.71 -18.62
C SER A 46 13.50 -4.85 -19.56
N ALA A 47 14.51 -5.66 -19.84
CA ALA A 47 14.41 -6.91 -20.53
C ALA A 47 13.68 -7.82 -19.53
N HIS A 48 12.38 -7.60 -19.41
CA HIS A 48 11.42 -8.52 -18.84
C HIS A 48 11.31 -9.68 -19.84
N GLY A 49 12.44 -10.40 -19.99
CA GLY A 49 12.51 -11.58 -20.82
C GLY A 49 11.56 -12.60 -20.23
N ILE A 50 11.03 -13.48 -21.06
CA ILE A 50 10.07 -14.53 -20.69
C ILE A 50 10.48 -15.27 -19.39
N ARG A 51 11.79 -15.41 -19.13
CA ARG A 51 12.34 -15.99 -17.89
C ARG A 51 11.99 -15.22 -16.60
N SER A 52 11.93 -13.88 -16.64
CA SER A 52 11.41 -13.07 -15.52
C SER A 52 9.96 -13.42 -15.28
N TRP A 53 9.11 -13.27 -16.29
CA TRP A 53 7.67 -13.57 -16.18
C TRP A 53 7.38 -14.96 -15.61
N PHE A 54 8.11 -15.98 -16.04
CA PHE A 54 8.02 -17.33 -15.46
C PHE A 54 8.46 -17.37 -13.98
N LYS A 55 9.52 -16.65 -13.61
CA LYS A 55 9.99 -16.54 -12.23
C LYS A 55 8.96 -15.83 -11.33
N GLU A 56 8.36 -14.73 -11.79
CA GLU A 56 7.30 -14.04 -11.05
C GLU A 56 6.05 -14.92 -10.94
N PHE A 57 5.63 -15.57 -12.03
CA PHE A 57 4.51 -16.51 -12.04
C PHE A 57 4.72 -17.65 -11.05
N PHE A 58 5.86 -18.34 -11.11
CA PHE A 58 6.14 -19.46 -10.20
C PHE A 58 6.30 -19.00 -8.77
N ALA A 59 6.89 -17.82 -8.50
CA ALA A 59 6.98 -17.29 -7.15
C ALA A 59 5.58 -17.07 -6.55
N THR A 60 4.70 -16.34 -7.25
CA THR A 60 3.34 -16.10 -6.79
C THR A 60 2.52 -17.39 -6.71
N PHE A 61 2.61 -18.25 -7.72
CA PHE A 61 1.93 -19.55 -7.73
C PHE A 61 2.35 -20.40 -6.54
N LEU A 62 3.65 -20.56 -6.29
CA LEU A 62 4.14 -21.44 -5.23
C LEU A 62 3.81 -20.87 -3.84
N THR A 63 3.87 -19.54 -3.66
CA THR A 63 3.47 -18.89 -2.42
C THR A 63 1.98 -19.09 -2.13
N ILE A 64 1.11 -18.86 -3.12
CA ILE A 64 -0.34 -19.02 -2.96
C ILE A 64 -0.68 -20.50 -2.80
N PHE A 65 -0.11 -21.36 -3.65
CA PHE A 65 -0.29 -22.80 -3.57
C PHE A 65 0.11 -23.34 -2.20
N ALA A 66 1.28 -22.97 -1.66
CA ALA A 66 1.68 -23.42 -0.33
C ALA A 66 0.75 -22.90 0.78
N ALA A 67 0.21 -21.69 0.63
CA ALA A 67 -0.76 -21.13 1.57
C ALA A 67 -2.14 -21.82 1.48
N GLU A 68 -2.53 -22.31 0.30
CA GLU A 68 -3.85 -22.93 0.05
C GLU A 68 -3.80 -24.46 -0.06
N PHE A 69 -2.63 -25.09 -0.03
CA PHE A 69 -2.49 -26.53 -0.23
C PHE A 69 -3.12 -27.29 0.94
N GLY A 70 -4.18 -28.05 0.64
CA GLY A 70 -4.94 -28.76 1.68
C GLY A 70 -5.94 -27.87 2.42
N ASP A 71 -6.36 -26.74 1.85
CA ASP A 71 -7.48 -25.99 2.39
C ASP A 71 -8.72 -26.89 2.54
N LYS A 72 -9.51 -26.61 3.57
CA LYS A 72 -10.74 -27.36 3.91
C LYS A 72 -11.70 -27.42 2.73
N THR A 73 -11.70 -26.40 1.86
CA THR A 73 -12.52 -26.37 0.64
C THR A 73 -12.07 -27.43 -0.38
N GLN A 74 -10.75 -27.71 -0.49
CA GLN A 74 -10.21 -28.75 -1.38
C GLN A 74 -10.61 -30.14 -0.89
N LEU A 75 -10.52 -30.40 0.42
CA LEU A 75 -10.97 -31.66 1.02
C LEU A 75 -12.49 -31.83 0.92
N ALA A 76 -13.27 -30.78 1.16
CA ALA A 76 -14.73 -30.82 1.01
C ALA A 76 -15.15 -31.14 -0.43
N THR A 77 -14.48 -30.52 -1.41
CA THR A 77 -14.73 -30.78 -2.84
C THR A 77 -14.32 -32.20 -3.22
N LEU A 78 -13.18 -32.68 -2.71
CA LEU A 78 -12.71 -34.04 -2.94
C LEU A 78 -13.67 -35.09 -2.35
N MET A 79 -14.14 -34.88 -1.12
CA MET A 79 -15.11 -35.76 -0.46
C MET A 79 -16.45 -35.76 -1.20
N MET A 80 -16.99 -34.59 -1.57
CA MET A 80 -18.21 -34.50 -2.38
C MET A 80 -18.05 -35.19 -3.74
N THR A 81 -16.88 -35.09 -4.36
CA THR A 81 -16.57 -35.75 -5.63
C THR A 81 -16.46 -37.26 -5.47
N ALA A 82 -15.88 -37.72 -4.35
CA ALA A 82 -15.72 -39.14 -4.02
C ALA A 82 -17.05 -39.83 -3.68
N GLU A 83 -18.00 -39.10 -3.08
CA GLU A 83 -19.34 -39.61 -2.74
C GLU A 83 -20.34 -39.51 -3.91
N SER A 84 -20.05 -38.67 -4.91
CA SER A 84 -20.95 -38.47 -6.05
C SER A 84 -20.75 -39.53 -7.13
N HIS A 85 -21.86 -40.12 -7.58
CA HIS A 85 -21.90 -41.03 -8.72
C HIS A 85 -21.58 -40.34 -10.07
N SER A 86 -21.45 -39.00 -10.07
CA SER A 86 -21.04 -38.18 -11.22
C SER A 86 -20.09 -37.05 -10.79
N PRO A 87 -18.76 -37.23 -10.93
CA PRO A 87 -17.75 -36.25 -10.49
C PRO A 87 -17.81 -34.92 -11.26
N TRP A 88 -18.28 -34.95 -12.52
CA TRP A 88 -18.40 -33.77 -13.36
C TRP A 88 -19.46 -32.77 -12.87
N VAL A 89 -20.54 -33.26 -12.26
CA VAL A 89 -21.60 -32.39 -11.72
C VAL A 89 -21.12 -31.66 -10.46
N VAL A 90 -20.36 -32.33 -9.60
CA VAL A 90 -19.75 -31.72 -8.41
C VAL A 90 -18.74 -30.66 -8.81
N PHE A 91 -17.89 -30.97 -9.80
CA PHE A 91 -16.95 -30.00 -10.34
C PHE A 91 -17.66 -28.76 -10.89
N ALA A 92 -18.70 -28.93 -11.71
CA ALA A 92 -19.48 -27.82 -12.26
C ALA A 92 -20.19 -27.01 -11.15
N GLY A 93 -20.72 -27.67 -10.13
CA GLY A 93 -21.32 -27.04 -8.95
C GLY A 93 -20.30 -26.20 -8.16
N ALA A 94 -19.14 -26.77 -7.83
CA ALA A 94 -18.08 -26.06 -7.11
C ALA A 94 -17.51 -24.88 -7.94
N ALA A 95 -17.28 -25.09 -9.24
CA ALA A 95 -16.77 -24.06 -10.14
C ALA A 95 -17.77 -22.90 -10.28
N SER A 96 -19.06 -23.20 -10.46
CA SER A 96 -20.10 -22.17 -10.55
C SER A 96 -20.29 -21.42 -9.23
N ALA A 97 -20.23 -22.11 -8.09
CA ALA A 97 -20.26 -21.49 -6.76
C ALA A 97 -19.06 -20.54 -6.56
N LEU A 98 -17.86 -20.95 -6.98
CA LEU A 98 -16.67 -20.10 -6.91
C LEU A 98 -16.84 -18.83 -7.76
N VAL A 99 -17.25 -18.98 -9.03
CA VAL A 99 -17.49 -17.85 -9.93
C VAL A 99 -18.53 -16.88 -9.37
N MET A 100 -19.65 -17.40 -8.86
CA MET A 100 -20.69 -16.57 -8.24
C MET A 100 -20.19 -15.86 -6.99
N THR A 101 -19.44 -16.56 -6.13
CA THR A 101 -18.86 -15.98 -4.92
C THR A 101 -17.88 -14.87 -5.27
N SER A 102 -16.99 -15.10 -6.24
CA SER A 102 -16.07 -14.07 -6.73
C SER A 102 -16.80 -12.87 -7.34
N LEU A 103 -17.85 -13.09 -8.12
CA LEU A 103 -18.65 -12.02 -8.73
C LEU A 103 -19.30 -11.14 -7.66
N VAL A 104 -19.94 -11.76 -6.66
CA VAL A 104 -20.54 -11.05 -5.52
C VAL A 104 -19.46 -10.31 -4.73
N GLY A 105 -18.32 -10.95 -4.44
CA GLY A 105 -17.20 -10.35 -3.74
C GLY A 105 -16.65 -9.10 -4.45
N VAL A 106 -16.46 -9.17 -5.78
CA VAL A 106 -16.01 -8.02 -6.58
C VAL A 106 -17.06 -6.91 -6.59
N LEU A 107 -18.34 -7.25 -6.73
CA LEU A 107 -19.41 -6.24 -6.78
C LEU A 107 -19.54 -5.49 -5.44
N VAL A 108 -19.56 -6.24 -4.33
CA VAL A 108 -19.60 -5.70 -2.98
C VAL A 108 -18.32 -4.92 -2.67
N GLY A 109 -17.15 -5.48 -2.99
CA GLY A 109 -15.86 -4.81 -2.78
C GLY A 109 -15.77 -3.48 -3.53
N ARG A 110 -16.20 -3.45 -4.79
CA ARG A 110 -16.27 -2.21 -5.59
C ARG A 110 -17.29 -1.21 -5.06
N TRP A 111 -18.39 -1.67 -4.47
CA TRP A 111 -19.37 -0.79 -3.83
C TRP A 111 -18.78 -0.18 -2.55
N LEU A 112 -18.14 -1.00 -1.73
CA LEU A 112 -17.53 -0.61 -0.46
C LEU A 112 -16.38 0.38 -0.66
N ALA A 113 -15.50 0.10 -1.63
CA ALA A 113 -14.37 0.97 -2.00
C ALA A 113 -14.80 2.36 -2.50
N ARG A 114 -16.04 2.51 -3.00
CA ARG A 114 -16.58 3.80 -3.45
C ARG A 114 -17.25 4.60 -2.33
N HIS A 115 -17.73 3.94 -1.28
CA HIS A 115 -18.48 4.59 -0.20
C HIS A 115 -17.67 4.78 1.09
N ILE A 116 -16.61 3.99 1.28
CA ILE A 116 -15.81 3.97 2.51
C ILE A 116 -14.39 4.49 2.23
N PRO A 117 -13.82 5.35 3.10
CA PRO A 117 -12.43 5.79 2.99
C PRO A 117 -11.46 4.61 3.01
N GLU A 118 -10.43 4.65 2.17
CA GLU A 118 -9.41 3.59 2.01
C GLU A 118 -8.78 3.19 3.35
N LYS A 119 -8.41 4.17 4.20
CA LYS A 119 -7.84 3.92 5.54
C LYS A 119 -8.75 3.07 6.43
N THR A 120 -10.06 3.26 6.34
CA THR A 120 -11.02 2.48 7.13
C THR A 120 -11.06 1.03 6.64
N LEU A 121 -10.96 0.80 5.33
CA LEU A 121 -10.92 -0.54 4.74
C LEU A 121 -9.64 -1.30 5.10
N GLU A 122 -8.49 -0.62 5.10
CA GLU A 122 -7.22 -1.20 5.55
C GLU A 122 -7.28 -1.65 7.01
N ILE A 123 -7.76 -0.77 7.90
CA ILE A 123 -7.91 -1.08 9.32
C ILE A 123 -8.90 -2.22 9.53
N LEU A 124 -10.06 -2.20 8.86
CA LEU A 124 -11.05 -3.28 8.98
C LEU A 124 -10.49 -4.62 8.52
N THR A 125 -9.76 -4.63 7.39
CA THR A 125 -9.19 -5.87 6.83
C THR A 125 -8.13 -6.43 7.79
N GLY A 126 -7.21 -5.59 8.26
CA GLY A 126 -6.19 -5.99 9.23
C GLY A 126 -6.78 -6.47 10.56
N ALA A 127 -7.77 -5.75 11.10
CA ALA A 127 -8.45 -6.14 12.33
C ALA A 127 -9.21 -7.46 12.18
N SER A 128 -9.89 -7.67 11.05
CA SER A 128 -10.62 -8.91 10.77
C SER A 128 -9.67 -10.11 10.69
N LEU A 129 -8.53 -9.95 10.02
CA LEU A 129 -7.50 -10.99 9.96
C LEU A 129 -6.93 -11.31 11.33
N LEU A 130 -6.64 -10.29 12.15
CA LEU A 130 -6.14 -10.49 13.50
C LEU A 130 -7.16 -11.23 14.39
N VAL A 131 -8.44 -10.84 14.31
CA VAL A 131 -9.53 -11.51 15.05
C VAL A 131 -9.64 -12.98 14.64
N ILE A 132 -9.66 -13.28 13.35
CA ILE A 132 -9.72 -14.67 12.86
C ILE A 132 -8.50 -15.46 13.34
N ALA A 133 -7.30 -14.89 13.28
CA ALA A 133 -6.08 -15.54 13.76
C ALA A 133 -6.15 -15.87 15.26
N LEU A 134 -6.64 -14.93 16.09
CA LEU A 134 -6.82 -15.16 17.53
C LEU A 134 -7.89 -16.20 17.83
N LEU A 135 -9.00 -16.19 17.09
CA LEU A 135 -10.07 -17.20 17.24
C LEU A 135 -9.56 -18.60 16.89
N LEU A 136 -8.82 -18.73 15.79
CA LEU A 136 -8.20 -20.00 15.40
C LEU A 136 -7.17 -20.49 16.43
N LEU A 137 -6.35 -19.58 16.97
CA LEU A 137 -5.38 -19.92 18.01
C LEU A 137 -6.08 -20.40 19.29
N TRP A 138 -7.13 -19.70 19.71
CA TRP A 138 -7.92 -20.08 20.88
C TRP A 138 -8.56 -21.45 20.72
N ASP A 139 -9.18 -21.70 19.56
CA ASP A 139 -9.80 -22.99 19.23
C ASP A 139 -8.75 -24.12 19.24
N ALA A 140 -7.58 -23.89 18.64
CA ALA A 140 -6.47 -24.85 18.63
C ALA A 140 -5.98 -25.19 20.05
N VAL A 141 -5.90 -24.21 20.95
CA VAL A 141 -5.49 -24.42 22.35
C VAL A 141 -6.58 -25.11 23.18
N ARG A 142 -7.85 -24.91 22.86
CA ARG A 142 -9.00 -25.56 23.54
C ARG A 142 -9.22 -27.01 23.10
N VAL A 143 -8.89 -27.31 21.84
CA VAL A 143 -9.07 -28.64 21.22
C VAL A 143 -7.87 -29.56 21.51
N SER A 144 -6.71 -28.99 21.86
CA SER A 144 -5.51 -29.71 22.35
C SER A 144 -5.59 -29.98 23.85
#